data_AF-A0A2N5ZL18-F1
#
_entry.id   AF-A0A2N5ZL18-F1
#
_cell.length_a   1.000
_cell.length_b   1.000
_cell.length_c   1.000
_cell.angle_alpha   90.00
_cell.angle_beta   90.00
_cell.angle_gamma   90.00
#
_symmetry.space_group_name_H-M   'P 1'
#
loop_
_entity.id
_entity.type
_entity.pdbx_description
1 polymer ?
#
loop_
_entity_poly.entity_id
_entity_poly.type
_entity_poly.pdbx_seq_one_letter_code
_entity_poly.pdbx_strand_id
1 'polypeptide(L)' 'MIIRKTSVDDIINDFPESGNFFFKKGVRYIRCGEVSWEDLETLLKRHEMDDEQIDIFLKELNEFLMNSEK' A
#
# COMPACT_ATOMS: atom_id res chain seq x y z
N MET A 1 8.94 3.53 -7.98
CA MET A 1 9.13 3.97 -6.58
C MET A 1 7.81 4.54 -6.09
N ILE A 2 7.21 3.90 -5.09
CA ILE A 2 5.92 4.27 -4.53
C ILE A 2 6.13 5.31 -3.42
N ILE A 3 5.29 6.35 -3.41
CA ILE A 3 5.31 7.42 -2.41
C ILE A 3 3.96 7.48 -1.67
N ARG A 4 3.93 8.18 -0.53
CA ARG A 4 2.72 8.40 0.30
C ARG A 4 1.49 8.90 -0.47
N LYS A 5 1.69 9.67 -1.55
CA LYS A 5 0.64 10.22 -2.43
C LYS A 5 0.33 9.35 -3.65
N THR A 6 0.90 8.15 -3.74
CA THR A 6 0.52 7.21 -4.79
C THR A 6 -0.85 6.63 -4.44
N SER A 7 -1.76 6.64 -5.42
CA SER A 7 -3.09 6.06 -5.26
C SER A 7 -2.99 4.55 -5.09
N VAL A 8 -3.80 3.99 -4.17
CA VAL A 8 -3.76 2.55 -3.92
C VAL A 8 -4.21 1.74 -5.14
N ASP A 9 -5.15 2.29 -5.92
CA ASP A 9 -5.55 1.70 -7.21
C ASP A 9 -4.37 1.55 -8.17
N ASP A 10 -3.59 2.62 -8.34
CA ASP A 10 -2.41 2.65 -9.21
C ASP A 10 -1.38 1.59 -8.77
N ILE A 11 -1.13 1.49 -7.46
CA ILE A 11 -0.23 0.47 -6.89
C ILE A 11 -0.72 -0.96 -7.18
N ILE A 12 -2.02 -1.23 -7.04
CA ILE A 12 -2.57 -2.57 -7.24
C ILE A 12 -2.64 -2.91 -8.74
N ASN A 13 -2.91 -1.93 -9.61
CA ASN A 13 -2.92 -2.10 -11.07
C ASN A 13 -1.51 -2.34 -11.63
N ASP A 14 -0.53 -1.53 -11.23
CA ASP A 14 0.86 -1.70 -11.67
C ASP A 14 1.51 -2.93 -11.01
N PHE A 15 1.20 -3.17 -9.73
CA PHE A 15 1.80 -4.24 -8.93
C PHE A 15 0.72 -5.09 -8.23
N PRO A 16 0.09 -6.06 -8.90
CA PRO A 16 -0.98 -6.88 -8.30
C PRO A 16 -0.52 -7.68 -7.07
N GLU A 17 0.77 -8.01 -7.00
CA GLU A 17 1.43 -8.67 -5.86
C GLU A 17 1.46 -7.82 -4.57
N SER A 18 1.41 -6.50 -4.71
CA SER A 18 1.34 -5.58 -3.56
C SER A 18 0.09 -5.86 -2.74
N GLY A 19 -0.99 -6.36 -3.36
CA GLY A 19 -2.20 -6.79 -2.66
C GLY A 19 -1.92 -7.84 -1.58
N ASN A 20 -0.98 -8.76 -1.80
CA ASN A 20 -0.56 -9.74 -0.79
C ASN A 20 0.24 -9.08 0.33
N PHE A 21 1.05 -8.07 0.01
CA PHE A 21 1.79 -7.27 1.00
C PHE A 21 0.82 -6.51 1.93
N PHE A 22 -0.16 -5.80 1.35
CA PHE A 22 -1.23 -5.15 2.12
C PHE A 22 -1.96 -6.13 3.03
N PHE A 23 -2.32 -7.31 2.50
CA PHE A 23 -2.99 -8.36 3.27
C PHE A 23 -2.13 -8.85 4.45
N LYS A 24 -0.83 -9.11 4.25
CA LYS A 24 0.11 -9.51 5.31
C LYS A 24 0.26 -8.46 6.39
N LYS A 25 0.23 -7.19 6.03
CA LYS A 25 0.31 -6.05 6.96
C LYS A 25 -1.04 -5.72 7.62
N GLY A 26 -2.11 -6.45 7.28
CA GLY A 26 -3.45 -6.24 7.83
C GLY A 26 -4.15 -4.99 7.29
N VAL A 27 -3.62 -4.38 6.22
CA VAL A 27 -4.18 -3.20 5.57
C VAL A 27 -5.18 -3.67 4.53
N ARG A 28 -6.46 -3.31 4.70
CA ARG A 28 -7.51 -3.68 3.75
C ARG A 28 -7.77 -2.55 2.79
N TYR A 29 -7.32 -2.71 1.55
CA TYR A 29 -7.54 -1.74 0.47
C TYR A 29 -8.88 -1.90 -0.25
N ILE A 30 -9.57 -3.04 -0.07
CA ILE A 30 -10.89 -3.32 -0.64
C ILE A 30 -11.96 -3.04 0.42
N ARG A 31 -12.87 -2.12 0.13
CA ARG A 31 -14.04 -1.82 0.97
C ARG A 31 -15.29 -1.85 0.10
N CYS A 32 -16.32 -2.55 0.57
CA CYS A 32 -17.64 -2.59 -0.09
C CYS A 32 -17.66 -3.16 -1.53
N GLY A 33 -16.62 -3.90 -1.95
CA GLY A 33 -16.52 -4.45 -3.30
C GLY A 33 -15.78 -3.55 -4.30
N GLU A 34 -15.27 -2.40 -3.84
CA GLU A 34 -14.49 -1.46 -4.66
C GLU A 34 -13.11 -1.20 -4.04
N VAL A 35 -12.12 -0.98 -4.91
CA VAL A 35 -10.76 -0.58 -4.51
C VAL A 35 -10.83 0.83 -3.95
N SER A 36 -10.11 1.09 -2.86
CA SER A 36 -10.03 2.44 -2.31
C SER A 36 -9.30 3.35 -3.31
N TRP A 37 -10.01 4.35 -3.83
CA TRP A 37 -9.46 5.39 -4.71
C TRP A 37 -8.64 6.46 -3.96
N GLU A 38 -8.37 6.24 -2.67
CA GLU A 38 -7.61 7.17 -1.83
C GLU A 38 -6.09 6.93 -1.99
N ASP A 39 -5.30 7.93 -1.62
CA ASP A 39 -3.85 7.80 -1.51
C ASP A 39 -3.45 6.80 -0.41
N LEU A 40 -2.28 6.20 -0.58
CA LEU A 40 -1.73 5.25 0.39
C LEU A 40 -1.64 5.85 1.81
N GLU A 41 -1.20 7.10 1.94
CA GLU A 41 -1.16 7.79 3.24
C GLU A 41 -2.53 7.83 3.92
N THR A 42 -3.57 8.19 3.18
CA THR A 42 -4.94 8.28 3.71
C THR A 42 -5.43 6.92 4.16
N LEU A 43 -5.18 5.87 3.37
CA LEU A 43 -5.53 4.50 3.74
C LEU A 43 -4.84 4.08 5.05
N LEU A 44 -3.54 4.32 5.17
CA LEU A 44 -2.75 3.92 6.34
C LEU A 44 -3.12 4.74 7.59
N LYS A 45 -3.35 6.05 7.45
CA LYS A 45 -3.82 6.91 8.55
C LYS A 45 -5.18 6.47 9.09
N ARG A 46 -6.07 5.96 8.23
CA ARG A 46 -7.35 5.36 8.65
C ARG A 46 -7.18 4.05 9.41
N HIS A 47 -6.06 3.36 9.20
CA HIS A 47 -5.63 2.22 9.98
C HIS A 47 -4.87 2.62 11.24
N GLU A 48 -4.97 3.89 11.66
CA GLU A 48 -4.35 4.44 12.87
C GLU A 48 -2.81 4.32 12.84
N MET A 49 -2.22 4.36 11.65
CA MET A 49 -0.76 4.40 11.49
C MET A 49 -0.25 5.84 11.55
N ASP A 50 0.80 6.05 12.34
CA ASP A 50 1.54 7.32 12.41
C ASP A 50 2.49 7.48 11.21
N ASP A 51 2.95 8.71 10.95
CA ASP A 51 3.83 9.03 9.82
C ASP A 51 5.13 8.19 9.81
N GLU A 52 5.70 7.84 10.98
CA GLU A 52 6.87 6.95 11.06
C GLU A 52 6.55 5.52 10.59
N GLN A 53 5.38 5.00 10.96
CA GLN A 53 4.94 3.67 10.52
C GLN A 53 4.63 3.66 9.03
N ILE A 54 4.10 4.76 8.51
CA ILE A 54 3.85 4.95 7.07
C ILE A 54 5.16 4.95 6.29
N ASP A 55 6.21 5.62 6.79
CA ASP A 55 7.51 5.64 6.13
C ASP A 55 8.16 4.24 6.11
N ILE A 56 8.07 3.51 7.23
CA ILE A 56 8.51 2.10 7.31
C ILE A 56 7.71 1.23 6.33
N PHE A 57 6.38 1.40 6.29
CA PHE A 57 5.51 0.65 5.38
C PHE A 57 5.88 0.90 3.92
N LEU A 58 6.09 2.16 3.54
CA LEU A 58 6.51 2.56 2.20
C LEU A 58 7.85 1.95 1.83
N LYS A 59 8.81 1.98 2.76
CA LYS A 59 10.12 1.39 2.56
C LYS A 59 10.00 -0.12 2.33
N GLU A 60 9.31 -0.82 3.20
CA GLU A 60 9.10 -2.27 3.08
C GLU A 60 8.33 -2.64 1.80
N LEU A 61 7.35 -1.84 1.40
CA LEU A 61 6.61 -2.04 0.14
C LEU A 61 7.53 -1.88 -1.08
N ASN A 62 8.32 -0.81 -1.13
CA ASN A 62 9.27 -0.59 -2.22
C ASN A 62 10.34 -1.70 -2.25
N GLU A 63 10.84 -2.13 -1.09
CA GLU A 63 11.79 -3.26 -1.00
C GLU A 63 11.15 -4.58 -1.45
N PHE A 64 9.90 -4.84 -1.06
CA PHE A 64 9.16 -6.02 -1.48
C PHE A 64 9.03 -6.09 -3.01
N LEU A 65 8.56 -5.00 -3.63
CA LEU A 65 8.38 -4.91 -5.08
C LEU A 65 9.72 -5.02 -5.83
N MET A 66 10.78 -4.40 -5.32
CA MET A 66 12.11 -4.49 -5.92
C MET A 66 12.68 -5.91 -5.89
N ASN A 67 12.26 -6.75 -4.93
CA ASN A 67 12.70 -8.13 -4.82
C ASN A 67 11.83 -9.14 -5.60
N SER A 68 10.56 -8.82 -5.88
CA SER A 68 9.70 -9.69 -6.71
C SER A 68 10.00 -9.63 -8.20
N GLU A 69 10.64 -8.58 -8.71
CA GLU A 69 11.02 -8.49 -10.13
C GLU A 69 12.20 -9.43 -10.52
N LYS A 70 12.47 -10.50 -9.74
CA LYS A 70 13.57 -11.45 -9.95
C LYS A 70 13.11 -12.88 -10.19
#